data_AF-A0A5J4QRB2-F1
#
_entry.id   AF-A0A5J4QRB2-F1
#
_cell.length_a   1.000
_cell.length_b   1.000
_cell.length_c   1.000
_cell.angle_alpha   90.00
_cell.angle_beta   90.00
_cell.angle_gamma   90.00
#
_symmetry.space_group_name_H-M   'P 1'
#
loop_
_entity.id
_entity.type
_entity.pdbx_description
1 polymer ?
#
loop_
_entity_poly.entity_id
_entity_poly.type
_entity_poly.pdbx_seq_one_letter_code
_entity_poly.pdbx_strand_id
1 'polypeptide(L)'
;KYSVTFERCSGQNGGGMCLLVQSGGSFTIAYSCSFTNCSSSNNGGGLYLKTNNGTINFNPTQQIVIENCSCDGYGGGIYCSISNNGQIQVNNTKFKNCSSQGSGGGIYAIIESGSQLILDNTCEFYQCESRGNGGCIYAIIDLTTQCSFLIKDASIHECKSVTDNSLSYPESGFGGGLFIGCNGDYNPSTELIDLRGMKIYNNSADKYGQSLFIAMRQVVEFCQYGTQGEYVKG
;
A
#
# COMPACT_ATOMS: atom_id res chain seq x y z
N LYS A 1 -26.74 13.43 2.03
CA LYS A 1 -25.57 12.55 2.26
C LYS A 1 -25.32 11.83 0.95
N TYR A 2 -24.23 12.14 0.26
CA TYR A 2 -23.88 11.47 -0.99
C TYR A 2 -22.95 10.32 -0.66
N SER A 3 -23.35 9.10 -1.02
CA SER A 3 -22.55 7.89 -0.88
C SER A 3 -22.45 7.19 -2.22
N VAL A 4 -21.24 6.79 -2.60
CA VAL A 4 -21.00 5.98 -3.80
C VAL A 4 -20.59 4.58 -3.35
N THR A 5 -21.18 3.56 -3.96
CA THR A 5 -20.91 2.16 -3.65
C THR A 5 -20.62 1.40 -4.94
N PHE A 6 -19.49 0.71 -4.95
CA PHE A 6 -19.12 -0.28 -5.95
C PHE A 6 -19.23 -1.65 -5.27
N GLU A 7 -20.20 -2.46 -5.66
CA GLU A 7 -20.44 -3.77 -5.07
C GLU A 7 -20.40 -4.85 -6.15
N ARG A 8 -19.64 -5.93 -5.89
CA ARG A 8 -19.51 -7.10 -6.78
C ARG A 8 -19.11 -6.73 -8.21
N CYS A 9 -18.30 -5.68 -8.34
CA CYS A 9 -17.76 -5.26 -9.63
C CYS A 9 -16.53 -6.12 -9.97
N SER A 10 -16.35 -6.41 -11.25
CA SER A 10 -15.20 -7.17 -11.73
C SER A 10 -14.56 -6.47 -12.92
N GLY A 11 -13.23 -6.45 -12.98
CA GLY A 11 -12.48 -5.83 -14.07
C GLY A 11 -11.17 -6.54 -14.38
N GLN A 12 -10.51 -6.16 -15.47
CA GLN A 12 -9.13 -6.61 -15.67
C GLN A 12 -8.20 -5.92 -14.68
N ASN A 13 -8.30 -4.59 -14.56
CA ASN A 13 -7.63 -3.79 -13.53
C ASN A 13 -8.68 -2.95 -12.82
N GLY A 14 -8.63 -2.84 -11.50
CA GLY A 14 -9.57 -2.03 -10.73
C GLY A 14 -10.97 -2.61 -10.80
N GLY A 15 -11.27 -3.62 -9.99
CA GLY A 15 -12.56 -4.31 -10.03
C GLY A 15 -13.74 -3.36 -9.87
N GLY A 16 -13.65 -2.40 -8.94
CA GLY A 16 -14.60 -1.31 -8.79
C GLY A 16 -14.27 -0.08 -9.62
N MET A 17 -13.01 0.36 -9.60
CA MET A 17 -12.59 1.56 -10.34
C MET A 17 -11.16 1.48 -10.85
N CYS A 18 -10.96 1.84 -12.13
CA CYS A 18 -9.65 2.09 -12.73
C CYS A 18 -9.51 3.59 -13.01
N LEU A 19 -8.52 4.23 -12.39
CA LEU A 19 -8.31 5.67 -12.43
C LEU A 19 -6.90 6.01 -12.89
N LEU A 20 -6.81 6.83 -13.94
CA LEU A 20 -5.57 7.35 -14.49
C LEU A 20 -5.57 8.88 -14.38
N VAL A 21 -4.62 9.46 -13.64
CA VAL A 21 -4.49 10.91 -13.49
C VAL A 21 -3.13 11.36 -14.02
N GLN A 22 -3.13 12.27 -14.99
CA GLN A 22 -1.91 12.64 -15.72
C GLN A 22 -1.77 14.15 -15.90
N SER A 23 -0.56 14.62 -16.18
CA SER A 23 -0.27 15.96 -16.74
C SER A 23 -0.81 17.13 -15.89
N GLY A 24 -0.59 17.07 -14.59
CA GLY A 24 -1.04 18.04 -13.58
C GLY A 24 -2.49 17.83 -13.11
N GLY A 25 -3.19 16.83 -13.64
CA GLY A 25 -4.57 16.54 -13.26
C GLY A 25 -4.72 16.18 -11.77
N SER A 26 -5.93 16.39 -11.25
CA SER A 26 -6.27 16.05 -9.87
C SER A 26 -7.63 15.36 -9.82
N PHE A 27 -7.73 14.30 -9.02
CA PHE A 27 -8.98 13.61 -8.72
C PHE A 27 -9.14 13.45 -7.22
N THR A 28 -10.34 13.72 -6.70
CA THR A 28 -10.65 13.57 -5.27
C THR A 28 -11.80 12.59 -5.07
N ILE A 29 -11.58 11.55 -4.28
CA ILE A 29 -12.65 10.72 -3.72
C ILE A 29 -13.17 11.44 -2.47
N ALA A 30 -14.30 12.13 -2.62
CA ALA A 30 -14.94 12.90 -1.57
C ALA A 30 -16.14 12.14 -0.96
N TYR A 31 -16.60 12.63 0.20
CA TYR A 31 -17.76 12.10 0.93
C TYR A 31 -17.56 10.66 1.40
N SER A 32 -18.63 9.86 1.48
CA SER A 32 -18.56 8.42 1.79
C SER A 32 -18.44 7.62 0.50
N CYS A 33 -17.49 6.68 0.44
CA CYS A 33 -17.31 5.77 -0.68
C CYS A 33 -17.05 4.34 -0.18
N SER A 34 -17.52 3.33 -0.91
CA SER A 34 -17.30 1.92 -0.58
C SER A 34 -17.01 1.07 -1.81
N PHE A 35 -16.08 0.13 -1.66
CA PHE A 35 -15.72 -0.89 -2.63
C PHE A 35 -15.83 -2.24 -1.93
N THR A 36 -16.84 -3.04 -2.26
CA THR A 36 -17.16 -4.26 -1.51
C THR A 36 -17.33 -5.45 -2.45
N ASN A 37 -16.62 -6.55 -2.15
CA ASN A 37 -16.65 -7.77 -2.95
C ASN A 37 -16.23 -7.54 -4.41
N CYS A 38 -15.37 -6.55 -4.67
CA CYS A 38 -14.87 -6.27 -6.01
C CYS A 38 -13.68 -7.17 -6.34
N SER A 39 -13.51 -7.53 -7.62
CA SER A 39 -12.40 -8.38 -8.03
C SER A 39 -11.73 -7.95 -9.33
N SER A 40 -10.45 -8.28 -9.49
CA SER A 40 -9.75 -8.06 -10.75
C SER A 40 -8.88 -9.23 -11.18
N SER A 41 -8.87 -9.55 -12.48
CA SER A 41 -8.03 -10.63 -13.02
C SER A 41 -6.56 -10.24 -13.21
N ASN A 42 -6.18 -9.00 -12.88
CA ASN A 42 -4.80 -8.52 -12.90
C ASN A 42 -4.52 -7.72 -11.63
N ASN A 43 -4.68 -6.40 -11.63
CA ASN A 43 -4.25 -5.56 -10.51
C ASN A 43 -5.37 -4.71 -9.92
N GLY A 44 -5.34 -4.53 -8.61
CA GLY A 44 -6.29 -3.65 -7.92
C GLY A 44 -7.68 -4.27 -7.82
N GLY A 45 -7.92 -5.16 -6.86
CA GLY A 45 -9.23 -5.82 -6.73
C GLY A 45 -10.36 -4.83 -6.50
N GLY A 46 -10.15 -3.81 -5.65
CA GLY A 46 -11.06 -2.67 -5.52
C GLY A 46 -10.74 -1.57 -6.52
N LEU A 47 -9.51 -1.08 -6.47
CA LEU A 47 -9.07 0.11 -7.20
C LEU A 47 -7.74 -0.12 -7.91
N TYR A 48 -7.64 0.38 -9.13
CA TYR A 48 -6.38 0.56 -9.84
C TYR A 48 -6.11 2.05 -10.01
N LEU A 49 -5.03 2.54 -9.41
CA LEU A 49 -4.64 3.94 -9.40
C LEU A 49 -3.29 4.11 -10.11
N LYS A 50 -3.26 4.94 -11.14
CA LYS A 50 -2.00 5.32 -11.79
C LYS A 50 -1.91 6.83 -11.95
N THR A 51 -0.80 7.40 -11.49
CA THR A 51 -0.50 8.82 -11.67
C THR A 51 0.79 9.01 -12.45
N ASN A 52 0.80 9.96 -13.38
CA ASN A 52 2.02 10.45 -14.03
C ASN A 52 1.97 11.99 -13.99
N ASN A 53 2.70 12.60 -13.06
CA ASN A 53 2.54 14.02 -12.73
C ASN A 53 1.08 14.38 -12.39
N GLY A 54 0.39 13.56 -11.60
CA GLY A 54 -1.02 13.76 -11.25
C GLY A 54 -1.27 13.57 -9.76
N THR A 55 -2.41 14.04 -9.26
CA THR A 55 -2.78 13.93 -7.84
C THR A 55 -4.07 13.13 -7.65
N ILE A 56 -4.05 12.12 -6.78
CA ILE A 56 -5.25 11.42 -6.30
C ILE A 56 -5.36 11.64 -4.80
N ASN A 57 -6.46 12.23 -4.36
CA ASN A 57 -6.69 12.53 -2.95
C ASN A 57 -7.95 11.83 -2.44
N PHE A 58 -7.83 11.05 -1.37
CA PHE A 58 -8.96 10.53 -0.64
C PHE A 58 -9.26 11.56 0.44
N ASN A 59 -10.37 12.29 0.33
CA ASN A 59 -10.77 13.28 1.32
C ASN A 59 -12.22 13.05 1.74
N PRO A 60 -12.47 11.95 2.45
CA PRO A 60 -13.83 11.54 2.72
C PRO A 60 -14.42 12.25 3.94
N THR A 61 -15.73 12.48 3.93
CA THR A 61 -16.45 13.01 5.11
C THR A 61 -16.82 11.92 6.11
N GLN A 62 -16.72 10.65 5.70
CA GLN A 62 -16.92 9.45 6.52
C GLN A 62 -15.96 8.37 6.02
N GLN A 63 -15.49 7.48 6.89
CA GLN A 63 -14.48 6.48 6.54
C GLN A 63 -14.81 5.74 5.23
N ILE A 64 -13.86 5.71 4.28
CA ILE A 64 -13.98 4.91 3.06
C ILE A 64 -13.77 3.45 3.43
N VAL A 65 -14.56 2.55 2.85
CA VAL A 65 -14.45 1.11 3.11
C VAL A 65 -14.06 0.37 1.84
N ILE A 66 -12.97 -0.39 1.90
CA ILE A 66 -12.52 -1.32 0.86
C ILE A 66 -12.53 -2.70 1.52
N GLU A 67 -13.55 -3.51 1.21
CA GLU A 67 -13.83 -4.76 1.93
C GLU A 67 -14.01 -5.95 0.99
N ASN A 68 -13.39 -7.08 1.33
CA ASN A 68 -13.45 -8.33 0.57
C ASN A 68 -13.08 -8.15 -0.92
N CYS A 69 -12.14 -7.25 -1.21
CA CYS A 69 -11.66 -7.03 -2.56
C CYS A 69 -10.48 -7.96 -2.87
N SER A 70 -10.43 -8.54 -4.07
CA SER A 70 -9.38 -9.50 -4.41
C SER A 70 -8.82 -9.36 -5.83
N CYS A 71 -7.56 -9.75 -6.04
CA CYS A 71 -6.98 -9.83 -7.37
C CYS A 71 -6.07 -11.05 -7.62
N ASP A 72 -5.95 -11.42 -8.89
CA ASP A 72 -5.05 -12.50 -9.35
C ASP A 72 -3.59 -12.02 -9.50
N GLY A 73 -3.35 -10.72 -9.49
CA GLY A 73 -2.03 -10.08 -9.51
C GLY A 73 -1.77 -9.36 -8.20
N TYR A 74 -1.55 -8.06 -8.26
CA TYR A 74 -1.05 -7.26 -7.13
C TYR A 74 -2.09 -6.28 -6.59
N GLY A 75 -2.08 -6.02 -5.28
CA GLY A 75 -2.94 -5.00 -4.67
C GLY A 75 -4.41 -5.44 -4.55
N GLY A 76 -4.74 -6.30 -3.59
CA GLY A 76 -6.11 -6.83 -3.45
C GLY A 76 -7.15 -5.73 -3.21
N GLY A 77 -6.82 -4.74 -2.38
CA GLY A 77 -7.60 -3.51 -2.24
C GLY A 77 -7.28 -2.50 -3.35
N ILE A 78 -6.05 -2.00 -3.34
CA ILE A 78 -5.56 -0.97 -4.26
C ILE A 78 -4.24 -1.39 -4.89
N TYR A 79 -4.13 -1.20 -6.21
CA TYR A 79 -2.85 -1.11 -6.89
C TYR A 79 -2.50 0.35 -7.19
N CYS A 80 -1.27 0.78 -6.89
CA CYS A 80 -0.75 2.13 -7.10
C CYS A 80 0.51 2.10 -7.96
N SER A 81 0.53 2.89 -9.04
CA SER A 81 1.75 3.24 -9.79
C SER A 81 1.87 4.76 -9.87
N ILE A 82 2.87 5.31 -9.18
CA ILE A 82 3.03 6.74 -8.97
C ILE A 82 4.36 7.17 -9.60
N SER A 83 4.32 8.10 -10.56
CA SER A 83 5.51 8.57 -11.26
C SER A 83 5.47 10.06 -11.58
N ASN A 84 6.66 10.60 -11.89
CA ASN A 84 6.91 11.97 -12.34
C ASN A 84 6.29 13.02 -11.43
N ASN A 85 6.68 13.05 -10.16
CA ASN A 85 6.14 13.93 -9.11
C ASN A 85 4.64 13.73 -8.84
N GLY A 86 4.07 12.59 -9.24
CA GLY A 86 2.70 12.22 -8.91
C GLY A 86 2.51 12.00 -7.41
N GLN A 87 1.27 12.16 -6.94
CA GLN A 87 0.94 12.08 -5.52
C GLN A 87 -0.35 11.29 -5.32
N ILE A 88 -0.31 10.36 -4.38
CA ILE A 88 -1.51 9.69 -3.86
C ILE A 88 -1.56 9.90 -2.34
N GLN A 89 -2.66 10.46 -1.86
CA GLN A 89 -2.94 10.56 -0.43
C GLN A 89 -4.20 9.76 -0.10
N VAL A 90 -4.05 8.81 0.83
CA VAL A 90 -5.14 7.98 1.34
C VAL A 90 -5.43 8.43 2.77
N ASN A 91 -6.62 8.98 3.00
CA ASN A 91 -7.07 9.42 4.32
C ASN A 91 -8.28 8.60 4.76
N ASN A 92 -8.37 8.29 6.07
CA ASN A 92 -9.56 7.73 6.72
C ASN A 92 -10.21 6.61 5.91
N THR A 93 -9.41 5.60 5.60
CA THR A 93 -9.81 4.47 4.76
C THR A 93 -9.54 3.17 5.51
N LYS A 94 -10.54 2.29 5.51
CA LYS A 94 -10.46 0.95 6.07
C LYS A 94 -10.34 -0.08 4.94
N PHE A 95 -9.31 -0.90 5.03
CA PHE A 95 -9.06 -2.07 4.20
C PHE A 95 -9.33 -3.30 5.05
N LYS A 96 -10.28 -4.12 4.62
CA LYS A 96 -10.69 -5.31 5.38
C LYS A 96 -10.79 -6.53 4.47
N ASN A 97 -10.15 -7.63 4.87
CA ASN A 97 -10.25 -8.90 4.15
C ASN A 97 -9.87 -8.79 2.66
N CYS A 98 -8.98 -7.86 2.31
CA CYS A 98 -8.52 -7.75 0.93
C CYS A 98 -7.41 -8.76 0.65
N SER A 99 -7.40 -9.36 -0.55
CA SER A 99 -6.42 -10.39 -0.89
C SER A 99 -5.81 -10.31 -2.28
N SER A 100 -4.54 -10.69 -2.41
CA SER A 100 -3.83 -10.75 -3.70
C SER A 100 -3.12 -12.10 -3.88
N GLN A 101 -3.13 -12.64 -5.10
CA GLN A 101 -2.27 -13.80 -5.41
C GLN A 101 -0.79 -13.40 -5.57
N GLY A 102 -0.51 -12.13 -5.87
CA GLY A 102 0.81 -11.52 -5.73
C GLY A 102 0.98 -10.83 -4.37
N SER A 103 1.81 -9.79 -4.34
CA SER A 103 2.10 -8.97 -3.15
C SER A 103 1.03 -7.89 -2.87
N GLY A 104 0.93 -7.48 -1.61
CA GLY A 104 0.07 -6.38 -1.16
C GLY A 104 -1.42 -6.74 -1.13
N GLY A 105 -1.89 -7.44 -0.07
CA GLY A 105 -3.31 -7.80 0.04
C GLY A 105 -4.22 -6.57 0.13
N GLY A 106 -3.80 -5.53 0.84
CA GLY A 106 -4.47 -4.23 0.89
C GLY A 106 -3.97 -3.26 -0.18
N ILE A 107 -2.68 -2.93 -0.17
CA ILE A 107 -2.06 -1.99 -1.11
C ILE A 107 -0.80 -2.59 -1.72
N TYR A 108 -0.67 -2.52 -3.04
CA TYR A 108 0.59 -2.65 -3.75
C TYR A 108 0.99 -1.31 -4.36
N ALA A 109 2.20 -0.82 -4.09
CA ALA A 109 2.65 0.49 -4.53
C ALA A 109 4.03 0.45 -5.21
N ILE A 110 4.13 1.11 -6.36
CA ILE A 110 5.38 1.47 -7.03
C ILE A 110 5.48 3.00 -7.01
N ILE A 111 6.54 3.52 -6.40
CA ILE A 111 6.77 4.95 -6.16
C ILE A 111 8.10 5.34 -6.81
N GLU A 112 8.01 6.05 -7.94
CA GLU A 112 9.14 6.38 -8.82
C GLU A 112 9.18 7.87 -9.18
N SER A 113 10.34 8.37 -9.62
CA SER A 113 10.52 9.70 -10.21
C SER A 113 9.97 10.86 -9.35
N GLY A 114 10.40 10.96 -8.10
CA GLY A 114 10.04 12.07 -7.18
C GLY A 114 8.60 12.02 -6.68
N SER A 115 7.93 10.88 -6.81
CA SER A 115 6.53 10.73 -6.43
C SER A 115 6.33 10.39 -4.95
N GLN A 116 5.07 10.44 -4.51
CA GLN A 116 4.71 10.32 -3.11
C GLN A 116 3.45 9.48 -2.88
N LEU A 117 3.51 8.62 -1.87
CA LEU A 117 2.35 7.97 -1.25
C LEU A 117 2.26 8.36 0.23
N ILE A 118 1.09 8.87 0.65
CA ILE A 118 0.82 9.21 2.06
C ILE A 118 -0.40 8.43 2.55
N LEU A 119 -0.25 7.78 3.71
CA LEU A 119 -1.34 7.18 4.49
C LEU A 119 -1.53 7.98 5.78
N ASP A 120 -2.71 8.54 5.97
CA ASP A 120 -2.96 9.49 7.06
C ASP A 120 -4.42 9.43 7.56
N ASN A 121 -4.72 10.18 8.62
CA ASN A 121 -6.04 10.33 9.21
C ASN A 121 -6.72 8.97 9.50
N THR A 122 -6.14 8.18 10.40
CA THR A 122 -6.69 6.90 10.88
C THR A 122 -6.97 5.84 9.79
N CYS A 123 -6.01 5.60 8.89
CA CYS A 123 -6.12 4.45 7.99
C CYS A 123 -6.08 3.12 8.78
N GLU A 124 -6.88 2.15 8.39
CA GLU A 124 -6.90 0.83 9.03
C GLU A 124 -6.76 -0.28 7.99
N PHE A 125 -5.88 -1.21 8.28
CA PHE A 125 -5.63 -2.40 7.50
C PHE A 125 -5.81 -3.62 8.40
N TYR A 126 -6.81 -4.43 8.08
CA TYR A 126 -7.26 -5.52 8.95
C TYR A 126 -7.53 -6.78 8.14
N GLN A 127 -6.89 -7.89 8.54
CA GLN A 127 -7.11 -9.21 7.94
C GLN A 127 -6.88 -9.26 6.42
N CYS A 128 -5.95 -8.45 5.93
CA CYS A 128 -5.52 -8.52 4.53
C CYS A 128 -4.50 -9.65 4.34
N GLU A 129 -4.55 -10.32 3.18
CA GLU A 129 -3.66 -11.44 2.87
C GLU A 129 -2.99 -11.27 1.51
N SER A 130 -1.71 -11.58 1.41
CA SER A 130 -1.02 -11.71 0.12
C SER A 130 -0.39 -13.09 0.00
N ARG A 131 -0.41 -13.68 -1.20
CA ARG A 131 0.43 -14.83 -1.56
C ARG A 131 1.79 -14.42 -2.13
N GLY A 132 2.17 -13.17 -1.88
CA GLY A 132 3.48 -12.62 -2.19
C GLY A 132 4.13 -12.09 -0.93
N ASN A 133 4.66 -10.87 -1.01
CA ASN A 133 5.20 -10.14 0.13
C ASN A 133 4.23 -9.04 0.56
N GLY A 134 4.40 -8.51 1.77
CA GLY A 134 3.55 -7.43 2.26
C GLY A 134 2.11 -7.90 2.39
N GLY A 135 1.80 -8.68 3.43
CA GLY A 135 0.49 -9.31 3.59
C GLY A 135 -0.65 -8.31 3.47
N CYS A 136 -0.42 -7.09 3.97
CA CYS A 136 -1.27 -5.96 3.64
C CYS A 136 -0.65 -4.97 2.64
N ILE A 137 0.50 -4.40 2.97
CA ILE A 137 1.11 -3.33 2.17
C ILE A 137 2.43 -3.83 1.61
N TYR A 138 2.59 -3.68 0.30
CA TYR A 138 3.86 -3.87 -0.38
C TYR A 138 4.22 -2.59 -1.12
N ALA A 139 5.39 -2.01 -0.83
CA ALA A 139 5.86 -0.79 -1.47
C ALA A 139 7.27 -0.97 -2.04
N ILE A 140 7.46 -0.60 -3.31
CA ILE A 140 8.79 -0.41 -3.92
C ILE A 140 9.01 1.08 -4.12
N ILE A 141 10.15 1.57 -3.63
CA ILE A 141 10.50 2.98 -3.61
C ILE A 141 11.83 3.18 -4.35
N ASP A 142 11.84 4.04 -5.37
CA ASP A 142 13.08 4.49 -6.01
C ASP A 142 13.65 5.71 -5.29
N LEU A 143 14.69 5.49 -4.48
CA LEU A 143 15.32 6.56 -3.69
C LEU A 143 16.31 7.39 -4.50
N THR A 144 16.66 6.98 -5.73
CA THR A 144 17.54 7.77 -6.60
C THR A 144 16.87 9.07 -7.06
N THR A 145 15.55 9.16 -6.96
CA THR A 145 14.73 10.26 -7.47
C THR A 145 13.93 11.00 -6.38
N GLN A 146 14.32 10.92 -5.10
CA GLN A 146 13.64 11.59 -3.97
C GLN A 146 12.16 11.17 -3.77
N CYS A 147 11.81 9.92 -4.08
CA CYS A 147 10.48 9.38 -3.81
C CYS A 147 10.19 9.27 -2.32
N SER A 148 8.92 9.43 -1.91
CA SER A 148 8.52 9.33 -0.51
C SER A 148 7.36 8.38 -0.24
N PHE A 149 7.43 7.72 0.92
CA PHE A 149 6.36 6.90 1.47
C PHE A 149 6.18 7.21 2.95
N LEU A 150 5.03 7.79 3.29
CA LEU A 150 4.77 8.30 4.63
C LEU A 150 3.54 7.62 5.23
N ILE A 151 3.68 7.04 6.41
CA ILE A 151 2.58 6.57 7.24
C ILE A 151 2.48 7.48 8.46
N LYS A 152 1.57 8.44 8.37
CA LYS A 152 1.35 9.48 9.40
C LYS A 152 0.36 9.08 10.48
N ASP A 153 -0.64 8.28 10.12
CA ASP A 153 -1.58 7.68 11.06
C ASP A 153 -2.27 6.47 10.42
N ALA A 154 -1.76 5.27 10.74
CA ALA A 154 -2.37 4.03 10.29
C ALA A 154 -2.19 2.88 11.28
N SER A 155 -3.14 1.95 11.27
CA SER A 155 -3.01 0.66 11.96
C SER A 155 -3.00 -0.50 10.97
N ILE A 156 -2.06 -1.44 11.15
CA ILE A 156 -1.89 -2.62 10.30
C ILE A 156 -1.83 -3.86 11.18
N HIS A 157 -2.89 -4.66 11.16
CA HIS A 157 -3.01 -5.77 12.09
C HIS A 157 -3.76 -6.98 11.55
N GLU A 158 -3.39 -8.14 12.07
CA GLU A 158 -3.95 -9.44 11.66
C GLU A 158 -3.78 -9.74 10.17
N CYS A 159 -2.80 -9.12 9.52
CA CYS A 159 -2.50 -9.34 8.11
C CYS A 159 -1.52 -10.49 7.92
N LYS A 160 -1.57 -11.13 6.76
CA LYS A 160 -0.78 -12.33 6.47
C LYS A 160 -0.09 -12.30 5.12
N SER A 161 1.22 -12.61 5.11
CA SER A 161 1.98 -12.91 3.90
C SER A 161 2.25 -14.40 3.81
N VAL A 162 1.79 -15.03 2.74
CA VAL A 162 1.88 -16.47 2.48
C VAL A 162 2.90 -16.72 1.37
N THR A 163 3.67 -17.79 1.49
CA THR A 163 4.62 -18.19 0.46
C THR A 163 3.90 -18.72 -0.78
N ASP A 164 4.23 -18.18 -1.95
CA ASP A 164 3.92 -18.77 -3.24
C ASP A 164 4.81 -19.99 -3.52
N ASN A 165 4.24 -21.19 -3.38
CA ASN A 165 4.92 -22.45 -3.61
C ASN A 165 4.97 -22.86 -5.10
N SER A 166 4.44 -22.04 -6.02
CA SER A 166 4.53 -22.33 -7.46
C SER A 166 5.92 -22.04 -8.05
N LEU A 167 6.76 -21.30 -7.33
CA LEU A 167 8.11 -20.91 -7.76
C LEU A 167 9.18 -21.88 -7.22
N SER A 168 10.16 -22.23 -8.06
CA SER A 168 11.29 -23.09 -7.69
C SER A 168 12.18 -22.48 -6.60
N TYR A 169 12.22 -21.14 -6.53
CA TYR A 169 12.85 -20.36 -5.46
C TYR A 169 11.84 -19.33 -5.00
N PRO A 170 11.06 -19.61 -3.94
CA PRO A 170 10.03 -18.69 -3.53
C PRO A 170 10.67 -17.42 -2.94
N GLU A 171 10.47 -16.28 -3.59
CA GLU A 171 10.85 -14.94 -3.09
C GLU A 171 9.66 -14.20 -2.44
N SER A 172 8.70 -14.97 -1.93
CA SER A 172 7.44 -14.53 -1.29
C SER A 172 7.39 -14.91 0.20
N GLY A 173 6.39 -14.47 0.95
CA GLY A 173 6.20 -14.82 2.36
C GLY A 173 6.94 -13.90 3.35
N PHE A 174 7.33 -12.70 2.93
CA PHE A 174 8.01 -11.71 3.79
C PHE A 174 7.09 -10.51 4.10
N GLY A 175 7.16 -9.98 5.32
CA GLY A 175 6.46 -8.75 5.71
C GLY A 175 4.95 -8.98 5.86
N GLY A 176 4.50 -9.58 6.97
CA GLY A 176 3.09 -9.97 7.13
C GLY A 176 2.12 -8.79 7.16
N GLY A 177 2.53 -7.66 7.70
CA GLY A 177 1.79 -6.39 7.59
C GLY A 177 2.31 -5.53 6.44
N LEU A 178 3.61 -5.24 6.46
CA LEU A 178 4.25 -4.29 5.56
C LEU A 178 5.58 -4.84 5.02
N PHE A 179 5.76 -4.75 3.72
CA PHE A 179 7.04 -4.96 3.04
C PHE A 179 7.46 -3.67 2.32
N ILE A 180 8.70 -3.24 2.52
CA ILE A 180 9.31 -2.12 1.80
C ILE A 180 10.56 -2.62 1.06
N GLY A 181 10.59 -2.45 -0.25
CA GLY A 181 11.80 -2.60 -1.06
C GLY A 181 12.29 -1.23 -1.53
N CYS A 182 13.59 -1.00 -1.48
CA CYS A 182 14.18 0.26 -1.94
C CYS A 182 15.27 0.02 -2.99
N ASN A 183 15.23 0.81 -4.05
CA ASN A 183 16.32 0.95 -5.01
C ASN A 183 17.13 2.22 -4.71
N GLY A 184 18.44 2.15 -4.88
CA GLY A 184 19.35 3.26 -4.55
C GLY A 184 19.76 3.30 -3.09
N ASP A 185 20.53 4.33 -2.74
CA ASP A 185 21.02 4.55 -1.38
C ASP A 185 20.08 5.48 -0.62
N TYR A 186 19.75 5.12 0.63
CA TYR A 186 18.90 5.92 1.48
C TYR A 186 19.71 6.83 2.41
N ASN A 187 19.34 8.10 2.48
CA ASN A 187 19.79 9.01 3.54
C ASN A 187 18.62 9.28 4.51
N PRO A 188 18.66 8.74 5.74
CA PRO A 188 17.61 8.95 6.74
C PRO A 188 17.31 10.42 7.07
N SER A 189 18.28 11.34 6.92
CA SER A 189 18.05 12.77 7.17
C SER A 189 17.10 13.44 6.18
N THR A 190 16.73 12.76 5.11
CA THR A 190 15.76 13.25 4.11
C THR A 190 14.32 13.05 4.57
N GLU A 191 14.09 12.16 5.55
CA GLU A 191 12.76 11.76 6.04
C GLU A 191 11.77 11.34 4.93
N LEU A 192 12.28 10.92 3.77
CA LEU A 192 11.45 10.50 2.64
C LEU A 192 10.67 9.19 2.93
N ILE A 193 11.15 8.38 3.87
CA ILE A 193 10.41 7.26 4.43
C ILE A 193 10.18 7.57 5.91
N ASP A 194 8.92 7.71 6.30
CA ASP A 194 8.52 8.00 7.67
C ASP A 194 7.35 7.11 8.08
N LEU A 195 7.59 6.22 9.03
CA LEU A 195 6.61 5.26 9.53
C LEU A 195 6.20 5.55 10.99
N ARG A 196 6.55 6.72 11.55
CA ARG A 196 6.28 7.08 12.97
C ARG A 196 4.81 6.95 13.36
N GLY A 197 3.91 7.22 12.42
CA GLY A 197 2.46 7.18 12.61
C GLY A 197 1.85 5.78 12.57
N MET A 198 2.66 4.74 12.38
CA MET A 198 2.18 3.38 12.19
C MET A 198 2.04 2.63 13.52
N LYS A 199 0.90 1.96 13.70
CA LYS A 199 0.71 0.88 14.69
C LYS A 199 0.63 -0.45 13.95
N ILE A 200 1.59 -1.35 14.18
CA ILE A 200 1.65 -2.63 13.46
C ILE A 200 1.78 -3.79 14.46
N TYR A 201 0.85 -4.75 14.42
CA TYR A 201 0.78 -5.82 15.42
C TYR A 201 -0.03 -7.03 14.95
N ASN A 202 0.16 -8.19 15.57
CA ASN A 202 -0.57 -9.44 15.29
C ASN A 202 -0.53 -9.89 13.82
N ASN A 203 0.47 -9.46 13.05
CA ASN A 203 0.64 -9.90 11.67
C ASN A 203 1.48 -11.17 11.61
N SER A 204 1.38 -11.90 10.50
CA SER A 204 2.17 -13.11 10.27
C SER A 204 2.72 -13.19 8.86
N ALA A 205 3.91 -13.75 8.73
CA ALA A 205 4.60 -14.03 7.49
C ALA A 205 5.14 -15.45 7.56
N ASP A 206 4.99 -16.21 6.48
CA ASP A 206 5.50 -17.59 6.41
C ASP A 206 7.03 -17.66 6.54
N LYS A 207 7.75 -16.57 6.22
CA LYS A 207 9.21 -16.47 6.36
C LYS A 207 9.61 -15.47 7.43
N TYR A 208 9.97 -14.24 7.04
CA TYR A 208 10.59 -13.25 7.92
C TYR A 208 9.84 -11.91 7.88
N GLY A 209 10.04 -11.11 8.92
CA GLY A 209 9.32 -9.84 9.09
C GLY A 209 7.85 -10.09 9.35
N GLN A 210 7.52 -10.69 10.51
CA GLN A 210 6.14 -11.05 10.85
C GLN A 210 5.18 -9.87 10.69
N SER A 211 5.60 -8.70 11.13
CA SER A 211 4.92 -7.43 10.89
C SER A 211 5.57 -6.66 9.74
N LEU A 212 6.86 -6.33 9.88
CA LEU A 212 7.58 -5.46 8.96
C LEU A 212 8.80 -6.17 8.37
N PHE A 213 8.96 -6.06 7.05
CA PHE A 213 10.18 -6.45 6.35
C PHE A 213 10.67 -5.30 5.48
N ILE A 214 11.94 -4.92 5.61
CA ILE A 214 12.57 -3.86 4.80
C ILE A 214 13.79 -4.43 4.09
N ALA A 215 13.79 -4.33 2.77
CA ALA A 215 14.91 -4.64 1.90
C ALA A 215 15.51 -3.34 1.35
N MET A 216 16.55 -2.85 2.01
CA MET A 216 17.35 -1.69 1.58
C MET A 216 18.81 -1.85 1.98
N ARG A 217 19.72 -1.11 1.32
CA ARG A 217 21.15 -1.17 1.62
C ARG A 217 21.50 -0.58 2.99
N GLN A 218 20.95 0.60 3.29
CA GLN A 218 21.22 1.36 4.52
C GLN A 218 20.19 1.08 5.63
N VAL A 219 19.74 -0.18 5.76
CA VAL A 219 18.68 -0.53 6.72
C VAL A 219 19.13 -0.30 8.16
N VAL A 220 20.41 -0.53 8.46
CA VAL A 220 20.97 -0.35 9.80
C VAL A 220 20.97 1.13 10.17
N GLU A 221 21.46 1.99 9.26
CA GLU A 221 21.46 3.45 9.45
C GLU A 221 20.04 3.98 9.59
N PHE A 222 19.10 3.48 8.80
CA PHE A 222 17.70 3.88 8.90
C PHE A 222 17.09 3.51 10.25
N CYS A 223 17.26 2.28 10.71
CA CYS A 223 16.76 1.82 12.01
C CYS A 223 17.43 2.53 13.20
N GLN A 224 18.67 3.02 13.04
CA GLN A 224 19.39 3.75 14.08
C GLN A 224 19.14 5.26 14.06
N TYR A 225 18.53 5.78 12.99
CA TYR A 225 18.27 7.20 12.85
C TYR A 225 17.18 7.70 13.81
N GLY A 226 17.37 8.92 14.32
CA GLY A 226 16.52 9.50 15.36
C GLY A 226 16.75 8.87 16.73
N THR A 227 15.69 8.78 17.54
CA THR A 227 15.73 8.18 18.86
C THR A 227 15.00 6.83 18.89
N GLN A 228 15.71 5.77 19.28
CA GLN A 228 15.15 4.40 19.40
C GLN A 228 14.42 3.91 18.12
N GLY A 229 14.95 4.25 16.94
CA GLY A 229 14.38 3.84 15.66
C GLY A 229 12.97 4.37 15.40
N GLU A 230 12.62 5.56 15.89
CA GLU A 230 11.26 6.11 15.79
C GLU A 230 10.68 6.14 14.38
N TYR A 231 11.50 6.32 13.35
CA TYR A 231 11.09 6.33 11.94
C TYR A 231 10.69 4.95 11.40
N VAL A 232 11.08 3.86 12.08
CA VAL A 232 10.86 2.47 11.68
C VAL A 232 10.66 1.60 12.91
N LYS A 233 9.41 1.47 13.34
CA LYS A 233 9.00 0.55 14.41
C LYS A 233 8.00 -0.45 13.85
N GLY A 234 8.25 -1.75 14.07
CA GLY A 234 7.33 -2.79 13.67
C GLY A 234 7.73 -4.19 14.09
#